data_AF-A0A920VAR8-F1
#
_entry.id   AF-A0A920VAR8-F1
#
_cell.length_a   1.000
_cell.length_b   1.000
_cell.length_c   1.000
_cell.angle_alpha   90.00
_cell.angle_beta   90.00
_cell.angle_gamma   90.00
#
_symmetry.space_group_name_H-M   'P 1'
#
loop_
_entity.id
_entity.type
_entity.pdbx_description
1 polymer ?
#
loop_
_entity_poly.entity_id
_entity_poly.type
_entity_poly.pdbx_seq_one_letter_code
_entity_poly.pdbx_strand_id
1 'polypeptide(L)'
;MERRTPPDRLDVLSREILQLKEELNAVILAHNYQVPEIQDLADYVGDSLGLSRQAAETDADVIVFCGVHFMAETAKILSPKKTVLLPDRDAGCSLEESCPPDKLRELQATNPNFYTIAYVNCSAEVKALRT
;
A
#
# COMPACT_ATOMS: atom_id res chain seq x y z
N MET A 1 15.70 -5.24 -17.22
CA MET A 1 14.29 -5.58 -17.00
C MET A 1 14.21 -7.11 -17.08
N GLU A 2 14.80 -7.78 -16.08
CA GLU A 2 14.96 -9.24 -16.12
C GLU A 2 15.45 -9.74 -14.75
N ARG A 3 14.64 -10.61 -14.15
CA ARG A 3 14.94 -11.69 -13.18
C ARG A 3 13.69 -11.93 -12.33
N ARG A 4 12.63 -12.49 -12.93
CA ARG A 4 11.67 -13.25 -12.13
C ARG A 4 12.25 -14.65 -11.96
N THR A 5 12.28 -15.17 -10.74
CA THR A 5 12.72 -16.55 -10.50
C THR A 5 11.86 -17.52 -11.33
N PRO A 6 12.48 -18.41 -12.14
CA PRO A 6 11.76 -19.40 -12.93
C PRO A 6 10.84 -20.29 -12.06
N PRO A 7 9.65 -20.71 -12.54
CA PRO A 7 8.69 -21.48 -11.74
C PRO A 7 9.26 -22.78 -11.13
N ASP A 8 10.18 -23.43 -11.83
CA ASP A 8 10.86 -24.66 -11.39
C ASP A 8 11.81 -24.43 -10.20
N ARG A 9 12.21 -23.18 -9.95
CA ARG A 9 13.12 -22.78 -8.87
C ARG A 9 12.43 -22.12 -7.68
N LEU A 10 11.10 -21.96 -7.73
CA LEU A 10 10.35 -21.45 -6.60
C LEU A 10 10.35 -22.46 -5.46
N ASP A 11 10.57 -21.97 -4.23
CA ASP A 11 10.47 -22.77 -3.02
C ASP A 11 9.01 -23.14 -2.71
N VAL A 12 8.80 -23.96 -1.67
CA VAL A 12 7.48 -24.46 -1.30
C VAL A 12 6.53 -23.32 -0.92
N LEU A 13 7.02 -22.33 -0.16
CA LEU A 13 6.22 -21.21 0.33
C LEU A 13 5.76 -20.31 -0.82
N SER A 14 6.65 -20.01 -1.77
CA SER A 14 6.34 -19.22 -2.96
C SER A 14 5.25 -19.86 -3.81
N ARG A 15 5.27 -21.19 -3.94
CA ARG A 15 4.24 -21.94 -4.67
C ARG A 15 2.88 -21.87 -3.95
N GLU A 16 2.88 -22.02 -2.63
CA GLU A 16 1.67 -21.92 -1.82
C GLU A 16 1.06 -20.51 -1.90
N ILE A 17 1.90 -19.46 -1.86
CA ILE A 17 1.45 -18.07 -2.05
C ILE A 17 0.79 -17.88 -3.43
N LEU A 18 1.40 -18.39 -4.50
CA LEU A 18 0.83 -18.27 -5.85
C LEU A 18 -0.48 -19.06 -6.00
N GLN A 19 -0.58 -20.24 -5.39
CA GLN A 19 -1.81 -21.01 -5.37
C GLN A 19 -2.93 -20.24 -4.64
N LEU A 20 -2.66 -19.74 -3.43
CA LEU A 20 -3.64 -18.95 -2.67
C LEU A 20 -4.02 -17.65 -3.40
N LYS A 21 -3.08 -17.04 -4.11
CA LYS A 21 -3.35 -15.86 -4.94
C LYS A 21 -4.42 -16.14 -5.99
N GLU A 22 -4.33 -17.27 -6.69
CA GLU A 22 -5.33 -17.69 -7.68
C GLU A 22 -6.67 -18.04 -7.02
N GLU A 23 -6.66 -18.83 -5.93
CA GLU A 23 -7.87 -19.27 -5.22
C GLU A 23 -8.68 -18.08 -4.67
N LEU A 24 -8.00 -17.04 -4.22
CA LEU A 24 -8.62 -15.85 -3.63
C LEU A 24 -8.92 -14.74 -4.64
N ASN A 25 -8.62 -14.94 -5.93
CA ASN A 25 -8.64 -13.87 -6.94
C ASN A 25 -7.89 -12.63 -6.42
N ALA A 26 -6.65 -12.83 -5.98
CA ALA A 26 -5.85 -11.81 -5.33
C ALA A 26 -4.79 -11.20 -6.26
N VAL A 27 -4.40 -9.97 -5.97
CA VAL A 27 -3.25 -9.28 -6.56
C VAL A 27 -2.23 -8.95 -5.47
N ILE A 28 -0.95 -9.17 -5.76
CA ILE A 28 0.16 -8.80 -4.88
C ILE A 28 0.80 -7.53 -5.42
N LEU A 29 0.73 -6.45 -4.62
CA LEU A 29 1.30 -5.15 -4.92
C LEU A 29 2.52 -4.93 -4.02
N ALA A 30 3.72 -4.77 -4.58
CA ALA A 30 4.94 -4.61 -3.81
C ALA A 30 5.62 -3.25 -4.02
N HIS A 31 6.06 -2.63 -2.93
CA HIS A 31 6.90 -1.43 -3.02
C HIS A 31 8.31 -1.78 -3.48
N ASN A 32 8.96 -0.85 -4.19
CA ASN A 32 10.35 -0.98 -4.68
C ASN A 32 11.39 -1.34 -3.60
N TYR A 33 11.06 -1.16 -2.31
CA TYR A 33 11.94 -1.46 -1.18
C TYR A 33 11.73 -2.85 -0.58
N GLN A 34 10.77 -3.62 -1.09
CA GLN A 34 10.57 -5.00 -0.65
C GLN A 34 11.76 -5.88 -1.02
N VAL A 35 11.95 -6.97 -0.28
CA VAL A 35 13.00 -7.94 -0.60
C VAL A 35 12.74 -8.62 -1.96
N PRO A 36 13.78 -9.03 -2.70
CA PRO A 36 13.62 -9.57 -4.06
C PRO A 36 12.62 -10.73 -4.17
N GLU A 37 12.57 -11.59 -3.14
CA GLU A 37 11.69 -12.75 -3.09
C GLU A 37 10.21 -12.34 -3.11
N ILE A 38 9.85 -11.21 -2.49
CA ILE A 38 8.50 -10.66 -2.55
C ILE A 38 8.24 -9.99 -3.90
N GLN A 39 9.23 -9.26 -4.43
CA GLN A 39 9.10 -8.60 -5.74
C GLN A 39 8.89 -9.61 -6.87
N ASP A 40 9.51 -10.79 -6.78
CA ASP A 40 9.37 -11.86 -7.76
C ASP A 40 7.93 -12.41 -7.84
N LEU A 41 7.24 -12.46 -6.70
CA LEU A 41 5.85 -12.94 -6.58
C LEU A 41 4.81 -11.86 -6.87
N ALA A 42 5.19 -10.59 -6.80
CA ALA A 42 4.31 -9.46 -7.00
C ALA A 42 3.82 -9.36 -8.45
N ASP A 43 2.53 -9.05 -8.62
CA ASP A 43 1.95 -8.77 -9.95
C ASP A 43 2.38 -7.38 -10.44
N TYR A 44 2.61 -6.46 -9.51
CA TYR A 44 3.14 -5.14 -9.80
C TYR A 44 4.12 -4.68 -8.73
N VAL A 45 5.25 -4.15 -9.18
CA VAL A 45 6.29 -3.53 -8.33
C VAL A 45 6.40 -2.06 -8.72
N GLY A 46 6.33 -1.15 -7.75
CA GLY A 46 6.41 0.27 -8.03
C GLY A 46 6.54 1.17 -6.81
N ASP A 47 6.42 2.48 -7.06
CA ASP A 47 6.36 3.50 -6.01
C ASP A 47 4.95 3.65 -5.43
N SER A 48 4.80 4.49 -4.41
CA SER A 48 3.52 4.72 -3.72
C SER A 48 2.38 5.15 -4.64
N LEU A 49 2.66 5.99 -5.65
CA LEU A 49 1.64 6.50 -6.56
C LEU A 49 1.21 5.42 -7.56
N GLY A 50 2.17 4.71 -8.13
CA GLY A 50 1.91 3.60 -9.05
C GLY A 50 1.07 2.52 -8.39
N LEU A 51 1.44 2.10 -7.17
CA LEU A 51 0.70 1.09 -6.42
C LEU A 51 -0.73 1.53 -6.08
N SER A 52 -0.92 2.81 -5.73
CA SER A 52 -2.25 3.36 -5.44
C SER A 52 -3.17 3.32 -6.67
N ARG A 53 -2.63 3.61 -7.86
CA ARG A 53 -3.37 3.50 -9.12
C ARG A 53 -3.74 2.05 -9.44
N GLN A 54 -2.79 1.13 -9.31
CA GLN A 54 -3.03 -0.30 -9.53
C GLN A 54 -4.09 -0.85 -8.57
N ALA A 55 -4.06 -0.43 -7.30
CA ALA A 55 -5.07 -0.80 -6.31
C ALA A 55 -6.48 -0.31 -6.70
N ALA A 56 -6.61 0.83 -7.37
CA ALA A 56 -7.90 1.37 -7.82
C ALA A 56 -8.41 0.69 -9.09
N GLU A 57 -7.50 0.36 -10.01
CA GLU A 57 -7.81 -0.16 -11.35
C GLU A 57 -7.99 -1.69 -11.41
N THR A 58 -7.50 -2.43 -10.41
CA THR A 58 -7.57 -3.90 -10.40
C THR A 58 -9.02 -4.42 -10.28
N ASP A 59 -9.28 -5.55 -10.96
CA ASP A 59 -10.52 -6.33 -10.83
C ASP A 59 -10.43 -7.46 -9.80
N ALA A 60 -9.28 -7.61 -9.12
CA ALA A 60 -9.07 -8.59 -8.06
C ALA A 60 -9.98 -8.31 -6.84
N ASP A 61 -10.43 -9.38 -6.16
CA ASP A 61 -11.25 -9.27 -4.95
C ASP A 61 -10.40 -8.93 -3.70
N VAL A 62 -9.14 -9.37 -3.72
CA VAL A 62 -8.18 -9.22 -2.63
C VAL A 62 -6.92 -8.52 -3.11
N ILE A 63 -6.46 -7.52 -2.36
CA ILE A 63 -5.19 -6.83 -2.57
C ILE A 63 -4.27 -7.16 -1.40
N VAL A 64 -3.19 -7.89 -1.67
CA VAL A 64 -2.10 -8.09 -0.71
C VAL A 64 -1.07 -6.99 -0.95
N PHE A 65 -0.99 -6.05 0.01
CA PHE A 65 -0.16 -4.87 -0.12
C PHE A 65 1.16 -5.07 0.64
N CYS A 66 2.22 -5.42 -0.07
CA CYS A 66 3.57 -5.57 0.45
C CYS A 66 4.27 -4.19 0.52
N GLY A 67 3.90 -3.41 1.54
CA GLY A 67 4.39 -2.05 1.78
C GLY A 67 4.28 -1.68 3.25
N VAL A 68 3.96 -0.41 3.52
CA VAL A 68 3.74 0.11 4.87
C VAL A 68 2.29 0.55 5.09
N HIS A 69 1.91 0.77 6.34
CA HIS A 69 0.54 0.99 6.79
C HIS A 69 -0.25 2.03 5.97
N PHE A 70 0.24 3.28 5.86
CA PHE A 70 -0.47 4.33 5.11
C PHE A 70 -0.71 3.99 3.63
N MET A 71 0.14 3.14 3.02
CA MET A 71 -0.03 2.73 1.63
C MET A 71 -1.18 1.74 1.50
N ALA A 72 -1.26 0.76 2.41
CA ALA A 72 -2.38 -0.16 2.48
C ALA A 72 -3.69 0.55 2.80
N GLU A 73 -3.68 1.54 3.70
CA GLU A 73 -4.84 2.41 3.94
C GLU A 73 -5.27 3.15 2.66
N THR A 74 -4.31 3.70 1.92
CA THR A 74 -4.59 4.39 0.65
C THR A 74 -5.21 3.45 -0.37
N ALA A 75 -4.71 2.22 -0.48
CA ALA A 75 -5.31 1.18 -1.32
C ALA A 75 -6.76 0.87 -0.88
N LYS A 76 -7.02 0.78 0.42
CA LYS A 76 -8.38 0.54 0.95
C LYS A 76 -9.32 1.71 0.73
N ILE A 77 -8.84 2.95 0.84
CA ILE A 77 -9.61 4.17 0.53
C ILE A 77 -10.03 4.18 -0.95
N LEU A 78 -9.11 3.81 -1.86
CA LEU A 78 -9.38 3.79 -3.31
C LEU A 78 -10.19 2.57 -3.75
N SER A 79 -10.11 1.46 -3.01
CA SER A 79 -10.82 0.21 -3.27
C SER A 79 -11.70 -0.22 -2.09
N PRO A 80 -12.74 0.57 -1.75
CA PRO A 80 -13.49 0.41 -0.50
C PRO A 80 -14.21 -0.93 -0.40
N LYS A 81 -14.61 -1.53 -1.52
CA LYS A 81 -15.32 -2.82 -1.57
C LYS A 81 -14.40 -4.04 -1.57
N LYS A 82 -13.10 -3.87 -1.81
CA LYS A 82 -12.13 -4.96 -1.89
C LYS A 82 -11.53 -5.26 -0.52
N THR A 83 -11.05 -6.48 -0.33
CA THR A 83 -10.27 -6.84 0.84
C THR A 83 -8.84 -6.36 0.64
N VAL A 84 -8.28 -5.61 1.59
CA VAL A 84 -6.87 -5.17 1.54
C VAL A 84 -6.15 -5.76 2.74
N LEU A 85 -5.08 -6.51 2.48
CA LEU A 85 -4.27 -7.19 3.48
C LEU A 85 -2.88 -6.57 3.53
N LEU A 86 -2.44 -6.21 4.73
CA LEU A 86 -1.06 -5.84 5.01
C LEU A 86 -0.39 -7.03 5.73
N PRO A 87 0.62 -7.68 5.14
CA PRO A 87 1.22 -8.89 5.72
C PRO A 87 1.81 -8.70 7.12
N ASP A 88 2.35 -7.51 7.39
CA ASP A 88 2.86 -7.12 8.71
C ASP A 88 2.17 -5.84 9.17
N ARG A 89 1.32 -5.96 10.19
CA ARG A 89 0.56 -4.84 10.75
C ARG A 89 1.47 -3.75 11.32
N ASP A 90 2.65 -4.12 11.80
CA ASP A 90 3.58 -3.22 12.46
C ASP A 90 4.54 -2.54 11.47
N ALA A 91 4.34 -2.73 10.16
CA ALA A 91 5.06 -2.05 9.08
C ALA A 91 4.67 -0.56 9.00
N GLY A 92 5.19 0.24 9.93
CA GLY A 92 4.99 1.70 10.00
C GLY A 92 6.00 2.53 9.20
N CYS A 93 5.77 3.84 9.16
CA CYS A 93 6.70 4.81 8.57
C CYS A 93 6.92 5.98 9.54
N SER A 94 8.16 6.18 9.99
CA SER A 94 8.50 7.29 10.90
C SER A 94 8.15 8.67 10.34
N LEU A 95 8.10 8.81 9.01
CA LEU A 95 7.69 10.05 8.37
C LEU A 95 6.19 10.31 8.53
N GLU A 96 5.35 9.28 8.49
CA GLU A 96 3.90 9.39 8.74
C GLU A 96 3.65 9.92 10.17
N GLU A 97 4.35 9.35 11.14
CA GLU A 97 4.24 9.70 12.56
C GLU A 97 4.66 11.16 12.85
N SER A 98 5.47 11.77 11.96
CA SER A 98 5.94 13.14 12.11
C SER A 98 4.85 14.21 11.91
N CYS A 99 3.70 13.84 11.34
CA CYS A 99 2.56 14.73 11.13
C CYS A 99 1.29 14.24 11.85
N PRO A 100 1.18 14.42 13.18
CA PRO A 100 -0.03 14.04 13.91
C PRO A 100 -1.25 14.87 13.47
N PRO A 101 -2.42 14.25 13.28
CA PRO A 101 -3.62 14.92 12.78
C PRO A 101 -4.11 16.05 13.71
N ASP A 102 -3.99 15.88 15.04
CA ASP A 102 -4.39 16.90 16.00
C ASP A 102 -3.58 18.20 15.85
N LYS A 103 -2.27 18.08 15.65
CA LYS A 103 -1.39 19.25 15.46
C LYS A 103 -1.68 19.97 14.15
N LEU A 104 -1.98 19.22 13.08
CA LEU A 104 -2.38 19.82 11.81
C LEU A 104 -3.72 20.57 11.95
N ARG A 105 -4.68 20.00 12.68
CA ARG A 105 -5.98 20.62 12.95
C ARG A 105 -5.84 21.92 13.75
N GLU A 106 -5.00 21.92 14.78
CA GLU A 106 -4.65 23.13 15.54
C GLU A 106 -4.06 24.21 14.64
N LEU A 107 -3.15 23.85 13.73
CA LEU A 107 -2.54 24.78 12.79
C LEU A 107 -3.58 25.38 11.82
N GLN A 108 -4.45 24.54 11.24
CA GLN A 108 -5.51 24.99 10.33
C GLN A 108 -6.47 25.97 11.01
N ALA A 109 -6.77 25.77 12.29
CA ALA A 109 -7.64 26.66 13.07
C ALA A 109 -7.04 28.08 13.26
N THR A 110 -5.71 28.25 13.14
CA THR A 110 -5.08 29.56 13.25
C THR A 110 -5.31 30.46 12.04
N ASN A 111 -5.57 29.88 10.86
CA ASN A 111 -5.85 30.62 9.64
C ASN A 111 -6.67 29.78 8.64
N PRO A 112 -7.97 30.08 8.46
CA PRO A 112 -8.84 29.31 7.57
C PRO A 112 -8.53 29.49 6.07
N ASN A 113 -7.62 30.38 5.69
CA ASN A 113 -7.22 30.59 4.29
C ASN A 113 -6.02 29.72 3.87
N PHE A 114 -5.53 28.82 4.70
CA PHE A 114 -4.47 27.89 4.31
C PHE A 114 -5.01 26.77 3.43
N TYR A 115 -4.25 26.42 2.40
CA TYR A 115 -4.44 25.18 1.65
C TYR A 115 -3.54 24.11 2.24
N THR A 116 -4.12 22.99 2.65
CA THR A 116 -3.35 21.83 3.13
C THR A 116 -3.00 20.93 1.96
N ILE A 117 -1.71 20.79 1.66
CA ILE A 117 -1.19 19.83 0.69
C ILE A 117 -0.44 18.76 1.47
N ALA A 118 -1.04 17.57 1.56
CA ALA A 118 -0.42 16.43 2.22
C ALA A 118 0.28 15.54 1.19
N TYR A 119 1.53 15.16 1.49
CA TYR A 119 2.21 14.11 0.74
C TYR A 119 1.57 12.74 1.05
N VAL A 120 1.72 11.75 0.16
CA VAL A 120 1.05 10.44 0.30
C VAL A 120 1.43 9.71 1.60
N ASN A 121 2.65 9.95 2.11
CA ASN A 121 3.18 9.40 3.35
C ASN A 121 2.61 10.10 4.60
N CYS A 122 1.29 10.09 4.74
CA CYS A 122 0.57 10.56 5.93
C CYS A 122 -0.59 9.61 6.23
N SER A 123 -1.12 9.64 7.44
CA SER A 123 -2.21 8.74 7.84
C SER A 123 -3.51 9.04 7.10
N ALA A 124 -4.42 8.07 7.03
CA ALA A 124 -5.78 8.29 6.54
C ALA A 124 -6.49 9.45 7.26
N GLU A 125 -6.24 9.64 8.56
CA GLU A 125 -6.83 10.74 9.32
C GLU A 125 -6.32 12.10 8.83
N VAL A 126 -5.00 12.25 8.61
CA VAL A 126 -4.43 13.48 8.02
C VAL A 126 -5.02 13.75 6.64
N LYS A 127 -5.19 12.71 5.81
CA LYS A 127 -5.84 12.84 4.48
C LYS A 127 -7.30 13.27 4.57
N ALA A 128 -7.99 12.94 5.66
CA ALA A 128 -9.40 13.28 5.87
C ALA A 128 -9.60 14.71 6.39
N LEU A 129 -8.56 15.32 6.97
CA LEU A 129 -8.62 16.72 7.41
C LEU A 129 -8.82 17.63 6.19
N ARG A 130 -9.92 18.37 6.20
CA ARG A 130 -10.26 19.33 5.15
C ARG A 130 -9.86 20.73 5.62
N THR A 131 -9.18 21.47 4.75
CA THR A 131 -9.21 22.95 4.75
C THR A 131 -10.33 23.43 3.88
#